data_AF-A0A949QXE2-F1
#
_entry.id   AF-A0A949QXE2-F1
#
_cell.length_a   1.000
_cell.length_b   1.000
_cell.length_c   1.000
_cell.angle_alpha   90.00
_cell.angle_beta   90.00
_cell.angle_gamma   90.00
#
_symmetry.space_group_name_H-M   'P 1'
#
loop_
_entity.id
_entity.type
_entity.pdbx_description
1 polymer ?
#
loop_
_entity_poly.entity_id
_entity_poly.type
_entity_poly.pdbx_seq_one_letter_code
_entity_poly.pdbx_strand_id
1 'polypeptide(L)'
;MRILTAIIAIAVGILILLGYFLPQAAVVQVILLDWAIVLAGTAALIGVFNLVAVHAEKIRRKEKNGVYSAILIIGLFASFLFGLVLKPQSDFMQFVVLEGVIIPVEASLMALLAVSLLYAAVRLLRRRADVMSVFFILAASLIFLGSVTLPFGDIPLIGTLIRPWVSQILALGGARGILIGVALGALTTGLRVLFGVDRPYGGR
;
A
#
# COMPACT_ATOMS: atom_id res chain seq x y z
N MET A 1 -10.45 -11.41 32.21
CA MET A 1 -10.08 -10.19 31.45
C MET A 1 -10.22 -10.33 29.94
N ARG A 2 -9.76 -11.43 29.30
CA ARG A 2 -9.82 -11.62 27.84
C ARG A 2 -11.23 -11.61 27.22
N ILE A 3 -12.22 -12.16 27.91
CA ILE A 3 -13.62 -12.18 27.43
C ILE A 3 -14.25 -10.79 27.57
N LEU A 4 -13.95 -10.08 28.66
CA LEU A 4 -14.44 -8.73 28.92
C LEU A 4 -13.96 -7.76 27.83
N THR A 5 -12.68 -7.79 27.46
CA THR A 5 -12.14 -6.94 26.39
C THR A 5 -12.77 -7.23 25.04
N ALA A 6 -13.03 -8.51 24.72
CA ALA A 6 -13.74 -8.88 23.51
C ALA A 6 -15.20 -8.39 23.50
N ILE A 7 -15.93 -8.53 24.62
CA ILE A 7 -17.30 -8.02 24.75
C ILE A 7 -17.33 -6.50 24.54
N ILE A 8 -16.40 -5.77 25.15
CA ILE A 8 -16.30 -4.31 24.99
C ILE A 8 -16.03 -3.96 23.52
N ALA A 9 -15.07 -4.62 22.87
CA ALA A 9 -14.74 -4.35 21.47
C ALA A 9 -15.93 -4.59 20.53
N ILE A 10 -16.65 -5.70 20.73
CA ILE A 10 -17.86 -6.04 19.96
C ILE A 10 -18.97 -5.01 20.21
N ALA A 11 -19.22 -4.66 21.48
CA ALA A 11 -20.25 -3.71 21.85
C ALA A 11 -19.98 -2.31 21.26
N VAL A 12 -18.74 -1.82 21.37
CA VAL A 12 -18.31 -0.55 20.78
C VAL A 12 -18.46 -0.58 19.27
N GLY A 13 -18.04 -1.66 18.61
CA GLY A 13 -18.16 -1.79 17.17
C GLY A 13 -19.61 -1.84 16.68
N ILE A 14 -20.51 -2.56 17.38
CA ILE A 14 -21.95 -2.55 17.10
C ILE A 14 -22.54 -1.16 17.33
N LEU A 15 -22.14 -0.46 18.39
CA LEU A 15 -22.62 0.89 18.70
C LEU A 15 -22.24 1.90 17.61
N ILE A 16 -21.01 1.81 17.10
CA ILE A 16 -20.56 2.63 15.96
C ILE A 16 -21.41 2.33 14.72
N LEU A 17 -21.69 1.06 14.43
CA LEU A 17 -22.53 0.68 13.29
C LEU A 17 -23.98 1.18 13.44
N LEU A 18 -24.55 1.09 14.65
CA LEU A 18 -25.90 1.59 14.94
C LEU A 18 -26.00 3.12 14.78
N GLY A 19 -24.92 3.86 15.00
CA GLY A 19 -24.87 5.31 14.79
C GLY A 19 -25.21 5.75 13.37
N TYR A 20 -24.96 4.90 12.36
CA TYR A 20 -25.36 5.18 10.97
C TYR A 20 -26.87 5.06 10.72
N PHE A 21 -27.58 4.28 11.53
CA PHE A 21 -29.01 4.01 11.35
C PHE A 21 -29.89 4.78 12.33
N LEU A 22 -29.37 5.11 13.52
CA LEU A 22 -30.12 5.72 14.62
C LEU A 22 -29.55 7.12 14.93
N PRO A 23 -30.30 8.21 14.67
CA PRO A 23 -29.84 9.57 14.94
C PRO A 23 -29.41 9.80 16.40
N GLN A 24 -30.08 9.16 17.36
CA GLN A 24 -29.72 9.24 18.78
C GLN A 24 -28.35 8.62 19.12
N ALA A 25 -27.86 7.67 18.32
CA ALA A 25 -26.57 7.02 18.52
C ALA A 25 -25.42 7.74 17.79
N ALA A 26 -25.74 8.64 16.84
CA ALA A 26 -24.75 9.36 16.04
C ALA A 26 -23.80 10.21 16.91
N VAL A 27 -24.29 10.82 17.99
CA VAL A 27 -23.45 11.60 18.92
C VAL A 27 -22.36 10.73 19.54
N VAL A 28 -22.72 9.52 19.99
CA VAL A 28 -21.77 8.59 20.61
C VAL A 28 -20.81 8.01 19.57
N GLN A 29 -21.30 7.73 18.36
CA GLN A 29 -20.46 7.30 17.23
C GLN A 29 -19.35 8.32 16.93
N VAL A 30 -19.68 9.60 16.83
CA VAL A 30 -18.69 10.67 16.56
C VAL A 30 -17.62 10.69 17.65
N ILE A 31 -18.02 10.68 18.93
CA ILE A 31 -17.08 10.69 20.06
C ILE A 31 -16.13 9.47 20.01
N LEU A 32 -16.67 8.28 19.72
CA LEU A 32 -15.87 7.06 19.64
C LEU A 32 -14.92 7.07 18.43
N LEU A 33 -15.36 7.60 17.29
CA LEU A 33 -14.52 7.77 16.12
C LEU A 33 -13.40 8.80 16.35
N ASP A 34 -13.68 9.91 17.04
CA ASP A 34 -12.67 10.89 17.42
C ASP A 34 -11.59 10.27 18.31
N TRP A 35 -11.99 9.48 19.30
CA TRP A 35 -11.05 8.73 20.13
C TRP A 35 -10.22 7.74 19.30
N ALA A 36 -10.86 7.02 18.37
CA ALA A 36 -10.15 6.11 17.48
C ALA A 36 -9.13 6.84 16.59
N ILE A 37 -9.47 8.03 16.09
CA ILE A 37 -8.56 8.87 15.28
C ILE A 37 -7.37 9.34 16.13
N VAL A 38 -7.60 9.81 17.36
CA VAL A 38 -6.52 10.23 18.28
C VAL A 38 -5.60 9.06 18.62
N LEU A 39 -6.17 7.87 18.88
CA LEU A 39 -5.40 6.66 19.14
C LEU A 39 -4.61 6.21 17.91
N ALA A 40 -5.21 6.26 16.72
CA ALA A 40 -4.54 5.93 15.47
C ALA A 40 -3.37 6.88 15.16
N GLY A 41 -3.57 8.18 15.34
CA GLY A 41 -2.51 9.18 15.21
C GLY A 41 -1.36 8.95 16.19
N THR A 42 -1.69 8.64 17.45
CA THR A 42 -0.69 8.30 18.47
C THR A 42 0.06 7.01 18.12
N ALA A 43 -0.65 5.98 17.65
CA ALA A 43 -0.05 4.72 17.21
C ALA A 43 0.89 4.91 16.02
N ALA A 44 0.53 5.79 15.08
CA ALA A 44 1.42 6.15 13.97
C ALA A 44 2.72 6.79 14.47
N LEU A 45 2.65 7.71 15.44
CA LEU A 45 3.83 8.30 16.07
C LEU A 45 4.68 7.24 16.77
N ILE A 46 4.07 6.33 17.54
CA ILE A 46 4.77 5.19 18.16
C ILE A 46 5.47 4.35 17.09
N GLY A 47 4.82 4.12 15.93
CA GLY A 47 5.42 3.44 14.79
C GLY A 47 6.67 4.13 14.26
N VAL A 48 6.63 5.46 14.11
CA VAL A 48 7.81 6.26 13.72
C VAL A 48 8.91 6.18 14.77
N PHE A 49 8.58 6.32 16.06
CA PHE A 49 9.56 6.18 17.14
C PHE A 49 10.19 4.79 17.14
N ASN A 50 9.40 3.73 16.94
CA ASN A 50 9.91 2.37 16.86
C ASN A 50 10.85 2.18 15.66
N LEU A 51 10.50 2.73 14.49
CA LEU A 51 11.35 2.71 13.30
C LEU A 51 12.71 3.36 13.58
N VAL A 52 12.69 4.57 14.17
CA VAL A 52 13.91 5.30 14.54
C VAL A 52 14.71 4.52 15.59
N ALA A 53 14.06 3.99 16.63
CA ALA A 53 14.74 3.25 17.70
C ALA A 53 15.44 2.00 17.18
N VAL A 54 14.76 1.19 16.38
CA VAL A 54 15.32 -0.05 15.79
C VAL A 54 16.50 0.27 14.87
N HIS A 55 16.37 1.30 14.04
CA HIS A 55 17.44 1.65 13.10
C HIS A 55 18.60 2.40 13.75
N ALA A 56 18.35 3.22 14.78
CA ALA A 56 19.39 3.83 15.58
C ALA A 56 20.20 2.78 16.34
N GLU A 57 19.53 1.76 16.91
CA GLU A 57 20.20 0.66 17.58
C GLU A 57 21.08 -0.14 16.61
N LYS A 58 20.56 -0.39 15.40
CA LYS A 58 21.32 -1.06 14.34
C LYS A 58 22.59 -0.31 13.95
N ILE A 59 22.53 1.02 13.87
CA ILE A 59 23.69 1.89 13.61
C ILE A 59 24.66 1.84 14.80
N ARG A 60 24.15 1.98 16.03
CA ARG A 60 24.94 1.96 17.27
C ARG A 60 25.72 0.66 17.44
N ARG A 61 25.09 -0.48 17.12
CA ARG A 61 25.70 -1.81 17.17
C ARG A 61 26.59 -2.14 15.96
N LYS A 62 26.72 -1.22 15.00
CA LYS A 62 27.50 -1.39 13.76
C LYS A 62 27.13 -2.68 13.01
N GLU A 63 25.85 -3.03 12.99
CA GLU A 63 25.40 -4.23 12.30
C GLU A 63 25.58 -4.12 10.79
N LYS A 64 25.59 -5.28 10.11
CA LYS A 64 25.61 -5.34 8.65
C LYS A 64 24.46 -4.50 8.07
N ASN A 65 24.77 -3.69 7.07
CA ASN A 65 23.83 -2.76 6.42
C ASN A 65 23.39 -1.57 7.30
N GLY A 66 24.13 -1.22 8.37
CA GLY A 66 23.83 -0.05 9.22
C GLY A 66 23.86 1.28 8.47
N VAL A 67 24.65 1.40 7.39
CA VAL A 67 24.68 2.61 6.54
C VAL A 67 23.31 2.89 5.91
N TYR A 68 22.60 1.87 5.42
CA TYR A 68 21.25 2.05 4.88
C TYR A 68 20.25 2.48 5.94
N SER A 69 20.42 2.02 7.19
CA SER A 69 19.63 2.50 8.32
C SER A 69 19.90 3.98 8.62
N ALA A 70 21.15 4.44 8.49
CA ALA A 70 21.47 5.86 8.65
C ALA A 70 20.83 6.71 7.55
N ILE A 71 20.91 6.25 6.28
CA ILE A 71 20.26 6.93 5.15
C ILE A 71 18.76 7.03 5.38
N LEU A 72 18.11 5.97 5.85
CA LEU A 72 16.67 5.98 6.13
C LEU A 72 16.28 6.97 7.23
N ILE A 73 17.02 7.01 8.34
CA ILE A 73 16.76 7.98 9.42
C ILE A 73 16.97 9.41 8.94
N ILE A 74 18.05 9.68 8.21
CA ILE A 74 18.33 11.01 7.64
C ILE A 74 17.21 11.40 6.67
N GLY A 75 16.81 10.51 5.77
CA GLY A 75 15.73 10.73 4.82
C GLY A 75 14.39 11.03 5.51
N LEU A 76 14.04 10.27 6.56
CA LEU A 76 12.83 10.49 7.35
C LEU A 76 12.79 11.92 7.93
N PHE A 77 13.85 12.34 8.62
CA PHE A 77 13.89 13.68 9.23
C PHE A 77 14.02 14.79 8.18
N ALA A 78 14.78 14.57 7.10
CA ALA A 78 14.89 15.54 6.02
C ALA A 78 13.52 15.77 5.36
N SER A 79 12.82 14.71 4.95
CA SER A 79 11.48 14.81 4.36
C SER A 79 10.46 15.44 5.32
N PHE A 80 10.54 15.13 6.62
CA PHE A 80 9.68 15.75 7.63
C PHE A 80 9.95 17.26 7.77
N LEU A 81 11.22 17.66 7.93
CA LEU A 81 11.61 19.05 8.07
C LEU A 81 11.30 19.87 6.82
N PHE A 82 11.61 19.36 5.63
CA PHE A 82 11.26 20.03 4.37
C PHE A 82 9.75 20.13 4.19
N GLY A 83 9.00 19.08 4.54
CA GLY A 83 7.54 19.11 4.51
C GLY A 83 6.93 20.16 5.46
N LEU A 84 7.52 20.38 6.63
CA LEU A 84 7.09 21.42 7.56
C LEU A 84 7.39 22.84 7.06
N VAL A 85 8.59 23.06 6.51
CA VAL A 85 9.04 24.40 6.09
C VAL A 85 8.43 24.81 4.76
N LEU A 86 8.49 23.94 3.76
CA LEU A 86 8.09 24.24 2.38
C LEU A 86 6.62 23.91 2.08
N LYS A 87 5.97 23.14 2.97
CA LYS A 87 4.67 22.50 2.77
C LYS A 87 4.72 21.39 1.70
N PRO A 88 3.92 20.32 1.84
CA PRO A 88 3.92 19.20 0.88
C PRO A 88 3.55 19.59 -0.55
N GLN A 89 2.83 20.69 -0.74
CA GLN A 89 2.36 21.15 -2.04
C GLN A 89 3.39 21.99 -2.81
N SER A 90 4.52 22.37 -2.21
CA SER A 90 5.55 23.16 -2.89
C SER A 90 6.19 22.38 -4.04
N ASP A 91 6.38 23.04 -5.19
CA ASP A 91 7.04 22.46 -6.38
C ASP A 91 8.42 21.89 -6.05
N PHE A 92 9.19 22.56 -5.19
CA PHE A 92 10.51 22.08 -4.77
C PHE A 92 10.41 20.79 -3.94
N MET A 93 9.42 20.70 -3.05
CA MET A 93 9.20 19.50 -2.25
C MET A 93 8.77 18.32 -3.12
N GLN A 94 7.88 18.56 -4.09
CA GLN A 94 7.45 17.56 -5.07
C GLN A 94 8.62 17.09 -5.93
N PHE A 95 9.42 18.03 -6.46
CA PHE A 95 10.59 17.70 -7.27
C PHE A 95 11.59 16.83 -6.49
N VAL A 96 11.95 17.20 -5.26
CA VAL A 96 12.97 16.46 -4.49
C VAL A 96 12.45 15.10 -4.03
N VAL A 97 11.23 15.03 -3.47
CA VAL A 97 10.74 13.81 -2.82
C VAL A 97 9.96 12.93 -3.80
N LEU A 98 9.01 13.48 -4.54
CA LEU A 98 8.18 12.70 -5.46
C LEU A 98 8.98 12.30 -6.69
N GLU A 99 9.53 13.27 -7.42
CA GLU A 99 10.24 13.01 -8.68
C GLU A 99 11.65 12.47 -8.46
N GLY A 100 12.34 12.93 -7.41
CA GLY A 100 13.71 12.54 -7.12
C GLY A 100 13.84 11.19 -6.39
N VAL A 101 12.85 10.78 -5.59
CA VAL A 101 12.95 9.58 -4.74
C VAL A 101 11.82 8.59 -5.00
N ILE A 102 10.57 9.00 -4.86
CA ILE A 102 9.42 8.07 -4.92
C ILE A 102 9.28 7.46 -6.31
N ILE A 103 9.21 8.28 -7.37
CA ILE A 103 9.01 7.82 -8.75
C ILE A 103 10.16 6.89 -9.21
N PRO A 104 11.45 7.21 -9.00
CA PRO A 104 12.55 6.33 -9.39
C PRO A 104 12.57 5.01 -8.60
N VAL A 105 12.25 5.05 -7.30
CA VAL A 105 12.17 3.83 -6.48
C VAL A 105 11.00 2.95 -6.94
N GLU A 106 9.84 3.54 -7.21
CA GLU A 106 8.68 2.84 -7.77
C GLU A 106 9.03 2.21 -9.12
N ALA A 107 9.63 2.98 -10.04
CA ALA A 107 10.08 2.48 -11.34
C ALA A 107 11.08 1.33 -11.21
N SER A 108 12.01 1.40 -10.24
CA SER A 108 12.98 0.33 -9.97
C SER A 108 12.30 -0.94 -9.46
N LEU A 109 11.31 -0.81 -8.56
CA LEU A 109 10.52 -1.95 -8.08
C LEU A 109 9.66 -2.55 -9.20
N MET A 110 9.05 -1.72 -10.03
CA MET A 110 8.30 -2.17 -11.22
C MET A 110 9.21 -2.87 -12.22
N ALA A 111 10.44 -2.39 -12.43
CA ALA A 111 11.42 -3.05 -13.28
C ALA A 111 11.83 -4.42 -12.74
N LEU A 112 12.09 -4.54 -11.43
CA LEU A 112 12.35 -5.83 -10.78
C LEU A 112 11.18 -6.79 -10.94
N LEU A 113 9.94 -6.32 -10.75
CA LEU A 113 8.74 -7.09 -10.98
C LEU A 113 8.64 -7.55 -12.45
N ALA A 114 8.83 -6.65 -13.41
CA ALA A 114 8.79 -6.98 -14.83
C ALA A 114 9.81 -8.05 -15.22
N VAL A 115 11.06 -7.93 -14.75
CA VAL A 115 12.12 -8.93 -14.99
C VAL A 115 11.77 -10.27 -14.33
N SER A 116 11.25 -10.25 -13.10
CA SER A 116 10.84 -11.47 -12.40
C SER A 116 9.67 -12.19 -13.09
N LEU A 117 8.70 -11.42 -13.61
CA LEU A 117 7.57 -11.93 -14.37
C LEU A 117 8.01 -12.50 -15.71
N LEU A 118 8.94 -11.83 -16.41
CA LEU A 118 9.52 -12.36 -17.65
C LEU A 118 10.25 -13.69 -17.40
N TYR A 119 11.04 -13.78 -16.33
CA TYR A 119 11.69 -15.03 -15.95
C TYR A 119 10.69 -16.14 -15.62
N ALA A 120 9.64 -15.81 -14.85
CA ALA A 120 8.55 -16.73 -14.54
C ALA A 120 7.82 -17.20 -15.81
N ALA A 121 7.58 -16.30 -16.77
CA ALA A 121 6.99 -16.59 -18.08
C ALA A 121 7.80 -17.66 -18.82
N VAL A 122 9.10 -17.41 -19.01
CA VAL A 122 10.00 -18.33 -19.71
C VAL A 122 10.05 -19.68 -19.00
N ARG A 123 10.09 -19.69 -17.66
CA ARG A 123 10.08 -20.92 -16.87
C ARG A 123 8.77 -21.70 -17.03
N LEU A 124 7.63 -21.02 -17.08
CA LEU A 124 6.31 -21.62 -17.27
C LEU A 124 6.21 -22.33 -18.63
N LEU A 125 6.64 -21.64 -19.69
CA LEU A 125 6.61 -22.17 -21.07
C LEU A 125 7.55 -23.34 -21.31
N ARG A 126 8.68 -23.37 -20.61
CA ARG A 126 9.63 -24.49 -20.71
C ARG A 126 9.18 -25.75 -19.98
N ARG A 127 8.26 -25.66 -18.99
CA ARG A 127 7.84 -26.84 -18.21
C ARG A 127 6.65 -27.56 -18.83
N ARG A 128 5.53 -26.88 -19.12
CA ARG A 128 4.37 -27.40 -19.90
C ARG A 128 3.52 -26.21 -20.38
N ALA A 129 3.13 -26.18 -21.65
CA ALA A 129 2.18 -25.19 -22.18
C ALA A 129 0.75 -25.60 -21.84
N ASP A 130 0.31 -25.27 -20.62
CA ASP A 130 -1.09 -25.41 -20.19
C ASP A 130 -1.93 -24.19 -20.62
N VAL A 131 -3.26 -24.31 -20.59
CA VAL A 131 -4.21 -23.23 -20.94
C VAL A 131 -3.89 -21.95 -20.17
N MET A 132 -3.55 -22.07 -18.89
CA MET A 132 -3.14 -20.93 -18.05
C MET A 132 -1.85 -20.25 -18.54
N SER A 133 -0.93 -21.02 -19.13
CA SER A 133 0.30 -20.47 -19.72
C SER A 133 0.01 -19.68 -20.98
N VAL A 134 -0.95 -20.12 -21.79
CA VAL A 134 -1.42 -19.40 -22.98
C VAL A 134 -2.05 -18.07 -22.60
N PHE A 135 -2.97 -18.06 -21.62
CA PHE A 135 -3.56 -16.82 -21.11
C PHE A 135 -2.51 -15.87 -20.54
N PHE A 136 -1.54 -16.40 -19.81
CA PHE A 136 -0.45 -15.61 -19.25
C PHE A 136 0.41 -14.95 -20.35
N ILE A 137 0.81 -15.70 -21.38
CA ILE A 137 1.54 -15.11 -22.52
C ILE A 137 0.73 -14.03 -23.18
N LEU A 138 -0.55 -14.31 -23.47
CA LEU A 138 -1.40 -13.38 -24.20
C LEU A 138 -1.57 -12.07 -23.43
N ALA A 139 -1.79 -12.15 -22.11
CA ALA A 139 -1.82 -11.00 -21.22
C ALA A 139 -0.47 -10.25 -21.16
N ALA A 140 0.64 -10.98 -20.99
CA ALA A 140 1.97 -10.39 -20.93
C ALA A 140 2.34 -9.68 -22.23
N SER A 141 2.12 -10.32 -23.39
CA SER A 141 2.34 -9.74 -24.71
C SER A 141 1.52 -8.46 -24.92
N LEU A 142 0.26 -8.46 -24.48
CA LEU A 142 -0.62 -7.30 -24.60
C LEU A 142 -0.17 -6.13 -23.71
N ILE A 143 0.29 -6.41 -22.49
CA ILE A 143 0.88 -5.40 -21.60
C ILE A 143 2.19 -4.86 -22.18
N PHE A 144 3.07 -5.71 -22.67
CA PHE A 144 4.32 -5.28 -23.31
C PHE A 144 4.04 -4.42 -24.55
N LEU A 145 3.11 -4.81 -25.43
CA LEU A 145 2.71 -4.01 -26.58
C LEU A 145 2.16 -2.62 -26.20
N GLY A 146 1.41 -2.53 -25.09
CA GLY A 146 0.90 -1.25 -24.58
C GLY A 146 1.97 -0.38 -23.90
N SER A 147 3.12 -0.95 -23.53
CA SER A 147 4.15 -0.28 -22.71
C SER A 147 5.43 0.04 -23.50
N VAL A 148 5.65 -0.58 -24.65
CA VAL A 148 6.85 -0.37 -25.48
C VAL A 148 6.77 0.99 -26.16
N THR A 149 7.71 1.88 -25.83
CA THR A 149 8.03 3.05 -26.64
C THR A 149 9.06 2.64 -27.69
N LEU A 150 8.68 2.64 -28.97
CA LEU A 150 9.57 2.22 -30.05
C LEU A 150 10.63 3.32 -30.32
N PRO A 151 11.92 2.98 -30.46
CA PRO A 151 12.97 3.96 -30.74
C PRO A 151 12.78 4.72 -32.06
N PHE A 152 11.97 4.19 -32.98
CA PHE A 152 11.78 4.68 -34.34
C PHE A 152 10.50 5.53 -34.52
N GLY A 153 9.86 5.94 -33.43
CA GLY A 153 8.62 6.72 -33.44
C GLY A 153 7.38 5.88 -33.16
N ASP A 154 6.34 6.53 -32.65
CA ASP A 154 5.09 5.87 -32.27
C ASP A 154 4.28 5.50 -33.52
N ILE A 155 3.90 4.22 -33.61
CA ILE A 155 2.90 3.78 -34.60
C ILE A 155 1.55 4.38 -34.17
N PRO A 156 0.87 5.19 -35.00
CA PRO A 156 -0.35 5.90 -34.60
C PRO A 156 -1.42 4.98 -34.00
N LEU A 157 -1.56 3.77 -34.53
CA LEU A 157 -2.51 2.77 -34.05
C LEU A 157 -2.20 2.25 -32.65
N ILE A 158 -0.92 2.04 -32.33
CA ILE A 158 -0.47 1.57 -31.01
C ILE A 158 -0.58 2.70 -29.98
N GLY A 159 -0.13 3.90 -30.35
CA GLY A 159 -0.13 5.08 -29.47
C GLY A 159 -1.53 5.61 -29.14
N THR A 160 -2.48 5.52 -30.07
CA THR A 160 -3.84 6.08 -29.88
C THR A 160 -4.86 5.10 -29.34
N LEU A 161 -4.78 3.82 -29.71
CA LEU A 161 -5.80 2.82 -29.31
C LEU A 161 -5.28 1.88 -28.23
N ILE A 162 -4.12 1.23 -28.46
CA ILE A 162 -3.66 0.14 -27.59
C ILE A 162 -3.12 0.69 -26.28
N ARG A 163 -2.23 1.69 -26.32
CA ARG A 163 -1.58 2.24 -25.13
C ARG A 163 -2.56 2.89 -24.14
N PRO A 164 -3.52 3.74 -24.57
CA PRO A 164 -4.53 4.29 -23.67
C PRO A 164 -5.48 3.21 -23.14
N TRP A 165 -5.86 2.24 -23.96
CA TRP A 165 -6.74 1.14 -23.51
C TRP A 165 -6.06 0.29 -22.42
N VAL A 166 -4.79 -0.10 -22.61
CA VAL A 166 -4.04 -0.88 -21.61
C VAL A 166 -3.84 -0.08 -20.33
N SER A 167 -3.39 1.18 -20.42
CA SER A 167 -3.09 1.98 -19.24
C SER A 167 -4.36 2.46 -18.49
N GLN A 168 -5.37 2.95 -19.21
CA GLN A 168 -6.52 3.61 -18.58
C GLN A 168 -7.68 2.65 -18.27
N ILE A 169 -7.78 1.52 -18.96
CA ILE A 169 -8.85 0.55 -18.70
C ILE A 169 -8.30 -0.63 -17.92
N LEU A 170 -7.28 -1.32 -18.46
CA LEU A 170 -6.78 -2.55 -17.84
C LEU A 170 -5.97 -2.28 -16.56
N ALA A 171 -4.96 -1.40 -16.62
CA ALA A 171 -4.09 -1.14 -15.47
C ALA A 171 -4.82 -0.36 -14.36
N LEU A 172 -5.57 0.70 -14.71
CA LEU A 172 -6.42 1.39 -13.73
C LEU A 172 -7.53 0.47 -13.17
N GLY A 173 -8.10 -0.42 -13.98
CA GLY A 173 -9.05 -1.42 -13.52
C GLY A 173 -8.43 -2.38 -12.50
N GLY A 174 -7.22 -2.87 -12.77
CA GLY A 174 -6.45 -3.69 -11.84
C GLY A 174 -6.12 -2.96 -10.52
N ALA A 175 -5.64 -1.71 -10.61
CA ALA A 175 -5.35 -0.89 -9.43
C ALA A 175 -6.59 -0.67 -8.56
N ARG A 176 -7.74 -0.34 -9.17
CA ARG A 176 -9.03 -0.23 -8.47
C ARG A 176 -9.47 -1.55 -7.87
N GLY A 177 -9.29 -2.66 -8.58
CA GLY A 177 -9.56 -4.01 -8.07
C GLY A 177 -8.74 -4.35 -6.83
N ILE A 178 -7.45 -4.02 -6.81
CA ILE A 178 -6.58 -4.18 -5.63
C ILE A 178 -7.09 -3.33 -4.48
N LEU A 179 -7.42 -2.05 -4.72
CA LEU A 179 -7.95 -1.17 -3.67
C LEU A 179 -9.27 -1.69 -3.07
N ILE A 180 -10.17 -2.18 -3.92
CA ILE A 180 -11.42 -2.82 -3.47
C ILE A 180 -11.11 -4.09 -2.67
N GLY A 181 -10.18 -4.92 -3.14
CA GLY A 181 -9.76 -6.14 -2.44
C GLY A 181 -9.18 -5.85 -1.06
N VAL A 182 -8.33 -4.84 -0.94
CA VAL A 182 -7.76 -4.38 0.34
C VAL A 182 -8.87 -3.84 1.25
N ALA A 183 -9.80 -3.04 0.72
CA ALA A 183 -10.93 -2.53 1.50
C ALA A 183 -11.82 -3.68 2.03
N LEU A 184 -12.16 -4.65 1.19
CA LEU A 184 -12.93 -5.84 1.60
C LEU A 184 -12.13 -6.69 2.60
N GLY A 185 -10.82 -6.83 2.44
CA GLY A 185 -9.95 -7.52 3.39
C GLY A 185 -9.94 -6.85 4.78
N ALA A 186 -9.87 -5.53 4.82
CA ALA A 186 -9.96 -4.76 6.06
C ALA A 186 -11.34 -4.90 6.71
N LEU A 187 -12.42 -4.79 5.92
CA LEU A 187 -13.80 -4.97 6.40
C LEU A 187 -14.04 -6.37 6.95
N THR A 188 -13.57 -7.41 6.26
CA THR A 188 -13.71 -8.80 6.73
C THR A 188 -12.93 -9.04 8.02
N THR A 189 -11.75 -8.44 8.18
CA THR A 189 -11.00 -8.48 9.44
C THR A 189 -11.79 -7.80 10.57
N GLY A 190 -12.38 -6.63 10.32
CA GLY A 190 -13.26 -5.95 11.28
C GLY A 190 -14.48 -6.78 11.65
N LEU A 191 -15.16 -7.38 10.66
CA LEU A 191 -16.32 -8.25 10.88
C LEU A 191 -15.97 -9.50 11.70
N ARG A 192 -14.82 -10.14 11.47
CA ARG A 192 -14.39 -11.29 12.29
C ARG A 192 -14.20 -10.91 13.75
N VAL A 193 -13.67 -9.72 14.02
CA VAL A 193 -13.58 -9.19 15.39
C VAL A 193 -14.97 -8.92 15.97
N LEU A 194 -15.88 -8.33 15.21
CA LEU A 194 -17.26 -8.06 15.63
C LEU A 194 -18.07 -9.33 15.94
N PHE A 195 -17.89 -10.39 15.15
CA PHE A 195 -18.50 -11.70 15.41
C PHE A 195 -17.75 -12.50 16.49
N GLY A 196 -16.67 -11.95 17.05
CA GLY A 196 -15.88 -12.58 18.11
C GLY A 196 -15.10 -13.81 17.67
N VAL A 197 -14.97 -14.03 16.36
CA VAL A 197 -14.17 -15.09 15.73
C VAL A 197 -12.68 -14.83 15.97
N ASP A 198 -12.25 -13.59 15.72
CA ASP A 198 -10.88 -13.14 15.97
C ASP A 198 -10.82 -12.29 17.25
N ARG A 199 -9.89 -12.62 18.16
CA ARG A 199 -9.71 -11.93 19.45
C ARG A 199 -8.27 -11.39 19.56
N PRO A 200 -7.93 -10.27 18.91
CA PRO A 200 -6.55 -9.76 18.85
C PRO A 200 -5.98 -9.35 20.21
N TYR A 201 -6.85 -9.10 21.20
CA TYR A 201 -6.47 -8.69 22.56
C TYR A 201 -6.15 -9.86 23.49
N GLY A 202 -6.34 -11.10 23.04
CA GLY A 202 -5.89 -12.29 23.76
C GLY A 202 -4.46 -12.61 23.37
N GLY A 203 -3.48 -12.13 24.15
CA GLY A 203 -2.15 -12.79 24.14
C GLY A 203 -2.34 -14.29 24.41
N ARG A 204 -1.49 -15.16 23.84
CA ARG A 204 -1.59 -16.64 23.94
C ARG A 204 -2.09 -17.10 25.30
#